data_AF-U6H1W6-F1
#
_entry.id   AF-U6H1W6-F1
#
_cell.length_a   1.000
_cell.length_b   1.000
_cell.length_c   1.000
_cell.angle_alpha   90.00
_cell.angle_beta   90.00
_cell.angle_gamma   90.00
#
_symmetry.space_group_name_H-M   'P 1'
#
loop_
_entity.id
_entity.type
_entity.pdbx_description
1 polymer ?
#
loop_
_entity_poly.entity_id
_entity_poly.type
_entity_poly.pdbx_seq_one_letter_code
_entity_poly.pdbx_strand_id
1 'polypeptide(L)'
;MFRLKHHGCVLRDTTFADYRVIEEDVDGCEMIYCVMKAPFPISNRDFLQWRRTAEVPEEGIVKMMLRSADHPSVPEKSGCVRAETLMSGYLMRRCPEDPNSSTLFIVAQTDVKGLIPKWLVNSAAAKAPLGWVEALRRACSQYMKEQQSRL
;
A
#
# COMPACT_ATOMS: atom_id res chain seq x y z
N MET A 1 -8.45 -2.56 -13.30
CA MET A 1 -9.15 -3.17 -12.14
C MET A 1 -8.27 -4.32 -11.69
N PHE A 2 -7.42 -4.12 -10.69
CA PHE A 2 -6.48 -5.14 -10.25
C PHE A 2 -7.07 -5.92 -9.07
N ARG A 3 -7.05 -7.25 -9.18
CA ARG A 3 -7.45 -8.19 -8.14
C ARG A 3 -6.18 -8.63 -7.42
N LEU A 4 -5.91 -8.05 -6.26
CA LEU A 4 -4.96 -8.64 -5.32
C LEU A 4 -5.64 -9.87 -4.70
N LYS A 5 -5.17 -11.07 -5.05
CA LYS A 5 -5.56 -12.32 -4.39
C LYS A 5 -4.40 -12.76 -3.51
N HIS A 6 -4.49 -12.44 -2.23
CA HIS A 6 -3.80 -13.21 -1.19
C HIS A 6 -4.86 -13.73 -0.23
N HIS A 7 -4.90 -15.05 -0.03
CA HIS A 7 -5.82 -15.76 0.88
C HIS A 7 -7.30 -15.38 0.75
N GLY A 8 -7.81 -15.21 -0.48
CA GLY A 8 -9.25 -15.06 -0.74
C GLY A 8 -9.85 -13.69 -0.38
N CYS A 9 -9.08 -12.73 0.13
CA CYS A 9 -9.54 -11.36 0.30
C CYS A 9 -9.35 -10.58 -1.02
N VAL A 10 -10.46 -10.23 -1.69
CA VAL A 10 -10.43 -9.38 -2.88
C VAL A 10 -10.50 -7.91 -2.45
N LEU A 11 -9.36 -7.31 -2.17
CA LEU A 11 -9.25 -5.86 -2.02
C LEU A 11 -9.43 -5.22 -3.41
N ARG A 12 -10.58 -4.58 -3.65
CA ARG A 12 -10.79 -3.73 -4.82
C ARG A 12 -10.06 -2.41 -4.61
N ASP A 13 -8.77 -2.38 -4.95
CA ASP A 13 -8.04 -1.13 -4.99
C ASP A 13 -8.23 -0.45 -6.35
N THR A 14 -8.86 0.73 -6.34
CA THR A 14 -9.05 1.57 -7.53
C THR A 14 -7.87 2.49 -7.79
N THR A 15 -6.91 2.57 -6.86
CA THR A 15 -5.78 3.51 -6.88
C THR A 15 -4.71 3.08 -7.86
N PHE A 16 -4.49 1.77 -7.98
CA PHE A 16 -3.44 1.21 -8.83
C PHE A 16 -3.93 0.95 -10.26
N ALA A 17 -3.21 1.54 -11.22
CA ALA A 17 -3.34 1.27 -12.65
C ALA A 17 -2.62 -0.01 -13.08
N ASP A 18 -1.65 -0.46 -12.29
CA ASP A 18 -0.93 -1.73 -12.41
C ASP A 18 -0.43 -2.13 -11.02
N TYR A 19 -0.41 -3.43 -10.74
CA TYR A 19 0.15 -4.00 -9.51
C TYR A 19 0.70 -5.38 -9.82
N ARG A 20 1.97 -5.63 -9.49
CA ARG A 20 2.67 -6.89 -9.74
C ARG A 20 3.58 -7.23 -8.56
N VAL A 21 3.60 -8.50 -8.17
CA VAL A 21 4.65 -9.05 -7.29
C VAL A 21 5.83 -9.39 -8.21
N ILE A 22 7.00 -8.83 -7.92
CA ILE A 22 8.23 -9.01 -8.71
C ILE A 22 9.07 -10.14 -8.11
N GLU A 23 9.21 -10.13 -6.78
CA GLU A 23 9.80 -11.21 -6.00
C GLU A 23 8.75 -11.67 -4.99
N GLU A 24 8.51 -12.99 -4.93
CA GLU A 24 7.56 -13.58 -3.99
C GLU A 24 8.00 -13.39 -2.53
N ASP A 25 7.05 -13.53 -1.61
CA ASP A 25 7.32 -13.40 -0.19
C ASP A 25 8.21 -14.55 0.32
N VAL A 26 9.38 -14.17 0.84
CA VAL A 26 10.30 -15.04 1.59
C VAL A 26 10.54 -14.40 2.96
N ASP A 27 10.08 -15.07 4.02
CA ASP A 27 10.21 -14.60 5.42
C ASP A 27 9.66 -13.18 5.65
N GLY A 28 8.47 -12.94 5.10
CA GLY A 28 7.77 -11.66 5.18
C GLY A 28 8.37 -10.60 4.26
N CYS A 29 9.37 -10.92 3.44
CA CYS A 29 10.04 -9.98 2.54
C CYS A 29 9.65 -10.26 1.09
N GLU A 30 9.04 -9.29 0.42
CA GLU A 30 8.65 -9.38 -0.99
C GLU A 30 9.03 -8.10 -1.74
N MET A 31 9.04 -8.16 -3.08
CA MET A 31 9.18 -6.98 -3.93
C MET A 31 7.91 -6.75 -4.73
N ILE A 32 7.40 -5.53 -4.69
CA ILE A 32 6.19 -5.15 -5.42
C ILE A 32 6.46 -4.00 -6.39
N TYR A 33 5.76 -4.03 -7.50
CA TYR A 33 5.67 -2.94 -8.47
C TYR A 33 4.23 -2.46 -8.56
N CYS A 34 4.01 -1.15 -8.52
CA CYS A 34 2.68 -0.59 -8.77
C CYS A 34 2.73 0.75 -9.51
N VAL A 35 1.63 1.11 -10.18
CA VAL A 35 1.48 2.38 -10.91
C VAL A 35 0.30 3.15 -10.35
N MET A 36 0.52 4.41 -9.96
CA MET A 36 -0.52 5.36 -9.58
C MET A 36 -0.84 6.31 -10.72
N LYS A 37 -2.15 6.50 -10.99
CA LYS A 37 -2.60 7.48 -11.97
C LYS A 37 -2.54 8.89 -11.40
N ALA A 38 -2.10 9.83 -12.23
CA ALA A 38 -2.20 11.25 -11.97
C ALA A 38 -3.18 11.91 -12.98
N PRO A 39 -3.84 13.01 -12.60
CA PRO A 39 -4.66 13.76 -13.55
C PRO A 39 -3.79 14.42 -14.62
N PHE A 40 -4.23 14.40 -15.88
CA PHE A 40 -3.57 15.11 -16.96
C PHE A 40 -3.46 16.61 -16.63
N PRO A 41 -2.31 17.29 -16.87
CA PRO A 41 -1.13 16.85 -17.64
C PRO A 41 0.01 16.24 -16.80
N ILE A 42 -0.25 15.83 -15.56
CA ILE A 42 0.79 15.28 -14.67
C ILE A 42 1.06 13.82 -15.06
N SER A 43 2.33 13.47 -15.26
CA SER A 43 2.73 12.08 -15.56
C SER A 43 2.33 11.12 -14.43
N ASN A 44 2.06 9.85 -14.77
CA ASN A 44 1.83 8.83 -13.75
C ASN A 44 3.11 8.58 -12.94
N ARG A 45 2.96 8.01 -11.75
CA ARG A 45 4.08 7.56 -10.92
C ARG A 45 4.07 6.05 -10.80
N ASP A 46 5.22 5.41 -10.92
CA ASP A 46 5.41 4.01 -10.56
C ASP A 46 6.28 3.91 -9.31
N PHE A 47 6.06 2.83 -8.57
CA PHE A 47 6.79 2.47 -7.37
C PHE A 47 7.32 1.05 -7.56
N LEU A 48 8.60 0.86 -7.29
CA LEU A 48 9.22 -0.44 -7.10
C LEU A 48 9.73 -0.45 -5.67
N GLN A 49 9.23 -1.38 -4.85
CA GLN A 49 9.44 -1.33 -3.40
C GLN A 49 9.76 -2.71 -2.85
N TRP A 50 10.74 -2.76 -1.95
CA TRP A 50 10.86 -3.84 -0.98
C TRP A 50 9.79 -3.62 0.08
N ARG A 51 9.05 -4.66 0.42
CA ARG A 51 8.05 -4.68 1.48
C ARG A 51 8.40 -5.78 2.46
N ARG A 52 8.52 -5.43 3.74
CA ARG A 52 8.71 -6.39 4.82
C ARG A 52 7.53 -6.36 5.78
N THR A 53 6.83 -7.47 5.92
CA THR A 53 5.75 -7.69 6.87
C THR A 53 6.26 -8.56 8.01
N ALA A 54 5.88 -8.23 9.24
CA ALA A 54 6.19 -9.05 10.41
C ALA A 54 5.02 -9.00 11.41
N GLU A 55 4.73 -10.14 12.01
CA GLU A 55 3.74 -10.27 13.08
C GLU A 55 4.46 -10.40 14.42
N VAL A 56 3.87 -9.81 15.46
CA VAL A 56 4.32 -9.91 16.86
C VAL A 56 3.07 -10.34 17.65
N PRO A 57 2.71 -11.63 17.62
CA PRO A 57 1.42 -12.12 18.13
C PRO A 57 1.22 -11.85 19.62
N GLU A 58 2.29 -11.92 20.42
CA GLU A 58 2.30 -11.65 21.86
C GLU A 58 1.91 -10.21 22.19
N GLU A 59 2.17 -9.26 21.28
CA GLU A 59 1.78 -7.86 21.40
C GLU A 59 0.50 -7.54 20.61
N GLY A 60 -0.04 -8.50 19.85
CA GLY A 60 -1.17 -8.28 18.94
C GLY A 60 -0.86 -7.26 17.84
N ILE A 61 0.38 -7.24 17.35
CA ILE A 61 0.88 -6.27 16.37
C ILE A 61 1.18 -6.93 15.03
N VAL A 62 0.81 -6.25 13.95
CA VAL A 62 1.29 -6.51 12.59
C VAL A 62 1.96 -5.24 12.07
N LYS A 63 3.20 -5.35 11.60
CA LYS A 63 3.97 -4.23 11.06
C LYS A 63 4.41 -4.50 9.63
N MET A 64 4.42 -3.46 8.82
CA MET A 64 4.85 -3.50 7.44
C MET A 64 5.74 -2.30 7.16
N MET A 65 6.92 -2.52 6.58
CA MET A 65 7.88 -1.49 6.22
C MET A 65 8.15 -1.55 4.72
N LEU A 66 8.25 -0.39 4.09
CA LEU A 66 8.47 -0.25 2.66
C LEU A 66 9.59 0.76 2.38
N ARG A 67 10.42 0.43 1.41
CA ARG A 67 11.40 1.36 0.82
C ARG A 67 11.54 1.09 -0.67
N SER A 68 12.02 2.06 -1.44
CA SER A 68 12.32 1.85 -2.85
C SER A 68 13.32 0.72 -3.06
N ALA A 69 13.12 0.00 -4.16
CA ALA A 69 13.97 -1.08 -4.62
C ALA A 69 14.38 -0.84 -6.07
N ASP A 70 15.43 -1.54 -6.49
CA ASP A 70 15.89 -1.62 -7.87
C ASP A 70 15.84 -3.08 -8.31
N HIS A 71 15.46 -3.30 -9.56
CA HIS A 71 15.42 -4.65 -10.14
C HIS A 71 15.72 -4.59 -11.66
N PRO A 72 16.66 -5.41 -12.19
CA PRO A 72 17.04 -5.37 -13.61
C PRO A 72 15.89 -5.60 -14.59
N SER A 73 14.90 -6.41 -14.22
CA SER A 73 13.71 -6.66 -15.07
C SER A 73 12.66 -5.54 -15.00
N VAL A 74 12.83 -4.56 -14.10
CA VAL A 74 11.89 -3.45 -13.88
C VAL A 74 12.60 -2.09 -13.93
N PRO A 75 13.27 -1.76 -15.06
CA PRO A 75 13.90 -0.46 -15.23
C PRO A 75 12.86 0.67 -15.28
N GLU A 76 13.31 1.90 -15.06
CA GLU A 76 12.49 3.09 -15.29
C GLU A 76 12.04 3.19 -16.76
N LYS A 77 10.84 3.72 -16.99
CA LYS A 77 10.22 3.79 -18.32
C LYS A 77 9.85 5.21 -18.67
N SER A 78 10.03 5.61 -19.94
CA SER A 78 9.55 6.90 -20.42
C SER A 78 8.02 7.02 -20.25
N GLY A 79 7.55 8.21 -19.86
CA GLY A 79 6.11 8.50 -19.70
C GLY A 79 5.54 8.16 -18.31
N CYS A 80 6.34 7.55 -17.44
CA CYS A 80 6.03 7.35 -16.02
C CYS A 80 7.22 7.78 -15.17
N VAL A 81 6.98 8.49 -14.07
CA VAL A 81 8.05 8.96 -13.18
C VAL A 81 8.21 7.96 -12.05
N ARG A 82 9.42 7.40 -11.86
CA ARG A 82 9.73 6.54 -10.71
C ARG A 82 9.73 7.37 -9.44
N ALA A 83 8.76 7.14 -8.57
CA ALA A 83 8.74 7.72 -7.25
C ALA A 83 9.73 6.98 -6.33
N GLU A 84 10.31 7.71 -5.38
CA GLU A 84 11.26 7.19 -4.42
C GLU A 84 10.63 7.17 -3.03
N THR A 85 10.44 5.98 -2.48
CA THR A 85 10.02 5.78 -1.10
C THR A 85 11.26 5.69 -0.22
N LEU A 86 11.55 6.77 0.48
CA LEU A 86 12.65 6.84 1.45
C LEU A 86 12.36 5.92 2.64
N MET A 87 11.14 6.03 3.17
CA MET A 87 10.63 5.18 4.24
C MET A 87 9.10 5.25 4.21
N SER A 88 8.43 4.11 4.25
CA SER A 88 6.99 4.07 4.53
C SER A 88 6.67 2.85 5.39
N GLY A 89 5.54 2.87 6.07
CA GLY A 89 5.14 1.74 6.87
C GLY A 89 3.77 1.87 7.50
N TYR A 90 3.29 0.71 7.93
CA TYR A 90 2.03 0.51 8.62
C TYR A 90 2.29 -0.26 9.91
N LEU A 91 1.72 0.19 11.01
CA LEU A 91 1.70 -0.53 12.27
C LEU A 91 0.24 -0.69 12.69
N MET A 92 -0.26 -1.91 12.61
CA MET A 92 -1.58 -2.26 13.09
C MET A 92 -1.44 -2.94 14.44
N ARG A 93 -2.20 -2.47 15.43
CA ARG A 93 -2.23 -3.03 16.79
C ARG A 93 -3.67 -3.31 17.18
N ARG A 94 -3.94 -4.49 17.71
CA ARG A 94 -5.24 -4.82 18.28
C ARG A 94 -5.59 -3.88 19.43
N CYS A 95 -6.83 -3.44 19.52
CA CYS A 95 -7.28 -2.61 20.65
C CYS A 95 -7.40 -3.50 21.91
N PRO A 96 -6.72 -3.18 23.03
CA PRO A 96 -6.89 -3.93 24.28
C PRO A 96 -8.32 -3.91 24.81
N GLU A 97 -9.04 -2.79 24.60
CA GLU A 97 -10.39 -2.56 25.13
C GLU A 97 -11.50 -3.11 24.22
N ASP A 98 -11.22 -3.35 22.94
CA ASP A 98 -12.17 -3.90 21.97
C ASP A 98 -11.47 -4.95 21.07
N PRO A 99 -11.69 -6.25 21.34
CA PRO A 99 -11.10 -7.34 20.56
C PRO A 99 -11.46 -7.35 19.07
N ASN A 100 -12.50 -6.61 18.66
CA ASN A 100 -12.97 -6.46 17.29
C ASN A 100 -12.46 -5.18 16.61
N SER A 101 -11.60 -4.41 17.28
CA SER A 101 -11.02 -3.17 16.78
C SER A 101 -9.50 -3.21 16.74
N SER A 102 -8.92 -2.29 15.97
CA SER A 102 -7.47 -2.13 15.83
C SER A 102 -7.13 -0.67 15.59
N THR A 103 -5.98 -0.25 16.10
CA THR A 103 -5.36 1.04 15.79
C THR A 103 -4.37 0.86 14.65
N LEU A 104 -4.35 1.81 13.72
CA LEU A 104 -3.47 1.81 12.56
C LEU A 104 -2.65 3.09 12.54
N PHE A 105 -1.33 2.94 12.61
CA PHE A 105 -0.37 4.03 12.43
C PHE A 105 0.26 3.92 11.04
N ILE A 106 0.37 5.06 10.35
CA ILE A 106 0.90 5.15 8.98
C ILE A 106 2.01 6.18 8.95
N VAL A 107 3.15 5.81 8.40
CA VAL A 107 4.23 6.74 8.05
C VAL A 107 4.50 6.64 6.55
N ALA A 108 4.62 7.77 5.87
CA ALA A 108 4.94 7.82 4.46
C ALA A 108 5.87 9.00 4.15
N GLN A 109 7.09 8.67 3.77
CA GLN A 109 8.11 9.61 3.30
C GLN A 109 8.51 9.22 1.88
N THR A 110 7.99 9.98 0.92
CA THR A 110 8.11 9.68 -0.50
C THR A 110 8.47 10.94 -1.27
N ASP A 111 9.51 10.85 -2.11
CA ASP A 111 9.76 11.80 -3.18
C ASP A 111 9.05 11.35 -4.46
N VAL A 112 8.00 12.07 -4.82
CA VAL A 112 7.19 11.80 -6.03
C VAL A 112 7.88 12.24 -7.32
N LYS A 113 9.00 12.95 -7.20
CA LYS A 113 9.86 13.50 -8.26
C LYS A 113 9.13 14.36 -9.29
N GLY A 114 9.93 15.02 -10.14
CA GLY A 114 9.45 15.84 -11.24
C GLY A 114 8.86 17.18 -10.82
N LEU A 115 8.27 17.89 -11.78
CA LEU A 115 7.75 19.25 -11.61
C LEU A 115 6.27 19.22 -11.19
N ILE A 116 6.00 18.94 -9.91
CA ILE A 116 4.64 18.98 -9.36
C ILE A 116 4.47 20.21 -8.46
N PRO A 117 3.38 20.98 -8.59
CA PRO A 117 3.09 22.06 -7.65
C PRO A 117 3.00 21.54 -6.20
N LYS A 118 3.75 22.17 -5.27
CA LYS A 118 3.80 21.76 -3.86
C LYS A 118 2.43 21.68 -3.20
N TRP A 119 1.51 22.59 -3.53
CA TRP A 119 0.15 22.58 -2.99
C TRP A 119 -0.60 21.28 -3.33
N LEU A 120 -0.35 20.71 -4.51
CA LEU A 120 -0.99 19.47 -4.95
C LEU A 120 -0.40 18.26 -4.21
N VAL A 121 0.93 18.23 -4.05
CA VAL A 121 1.62 17.21 -3.25
C VAL A 121 1.11 17.23 -1.81
N ASN A 122 1.04 18.41 -1.19
CA ASN A 122 0.59 18.56 0.20
C ASN A 122 -0.89 18.16 0.37
N SER A 123 -1.74 18.52 -0.59
CA SER A 123 -3.16 18.13 -0.59
C SER A 123 -3.32 16.61 -0.71
N ALA A 124 -2.56 15.97 -1.60
CA ALA A 124 -2.58 14.51 -1.76
C ALA A 124 -2.04 13.80 -0.51
N ALA A 125 -0.93 14.26 0.06
CA ALA A 125 -0.35 13.69 1.28
C ALA A 125 -1.32 13.73 2.47
N ALA A 126 -2.11 14.80 2.60
CA ALA A 126 -3.12 14.90 3.66
C ALA A 126 -4.33 13.98 3.45
N LYS A 127 -4.75 13.76 2.18
CA LYS A 127 -6.00 13.03 1.86
C LYS A 127 -5.80 11.54 1.62
N ALA A 128 -4.67 11.14 1.05
CA ALA A 128 -4.44 9.77 0.63
C ALA A 128 -4.52 8.75 1.78
N PRO A 129 -3.91 9.00 2.97
CA PRO A 129 -4.02 8.06 4.10
C PRO A 129 -5.46 7.85 4.55
N LEU A 130 -6.27 8.92 4.65
CA LEU A 130 -7.68 8.82 5.07
C LEU A 130 -8.51 8.00 4.08
N GLY A 131 -8.34 8.25 2.78
CA GLY A 131 -9.01 7.50 1.72
C GLY A 131 -8.64 6.01 1.75
N TRP A 132 -7.35 5.72 1.96
CA TRP A 132 -6.86 4.35 2.07
C TRP A 132 -7.41 3.62 3.30
N VAL A 133 -7.44 4.27 4.46
CA VAL A 133 -8.01 3.70 5.70
C VAL A 133 -9.50 3.38 5.52
N GLU A 134 -10.29 4.26 4.90
CA GLU A 134 -11.71 4.00 4.68
C GLU A 134 -11.94 2.90 3.62
N ALA A 135 -11.07 2.79 2.62
CA ALA A 135 -11.10 1.68 1.67
C ALA A 135 -10.76 0.34 2.37
N LEU A 136 -9.73 0.32 3.21
CA LEU A 136 -9.32 -0.82 4.01
C LEU A 136 -10.47 -1.25 4.94
N ARG A 137 -11.07 -0.33 5.68
CA ARG A 137 -12.20 -0.61 6.59
C ARG A 137 -13.37 -1.27 5.87
N ARG A 138 -13.73 -0.74 4.69
CA ARG A 138 -14.80 -1.31 3.84
C ARG A 138 -14.45 -2.73 3.37
N ALA A 139 -13.21 -2.95 2.92
CA ALA A 139 -12.77 -4.26 2.48
C ALA A 139 -12.75 -5.30 3.62
N CYS A 140 -12.24 -4.93 4.80
CA CYS A 140 -12.28 -5.80 5.98
C CYS A 140 -13.72 -6.14 6.37
N SER A 141 -14.62 -5.14 6.39
CA SER A 141 -16.03 -5.35 6.71
C SER A 141 -16.72 -6.31 5.73
N GLN A 142 -16.41 -6.19 4.44
CA GLN A 142 -16.92 -7.10 3.42
C GLN A 142 -16.35 -8.51 3.59
N TYR A 143 -15.04 -8.63 3.80
CA TYR A 143 -14.38 -9.92 4.02
C TYR A 143 -14.98 -10.67 5.21
N MET A 144 -15.20 -9.98 6.34
CA MET A 144 -15.81 -10.60 7.53
C MET A 144 -17.23 -11.13 7.26
N LYS A 145 -18.05 -10.38 6.51
CA LYS A 145 -19.39 -10.84 6.09
C LYS A 145 -19.33 -12.08 5.21
N GLU A 146 -18.40 -12.10 4.25
CA GLU A 146 -18.21 -13.24 3.34
C GLU A 146 -17.75 -14.49 4.10
N GLN A 147 -16.84 -14.35 5.07
CA GLN A 147 -16.40 -15.48 5.90
C GLN A 147 -17.52 -16.00 6.80
N GLN A 148 -18.33 -15.12 7.38
CA GLN A 148 -19.46 -15.52 8.22
C GLN A 148 -20.55 -16.27 7.42
N SER A 149 -20.73 -15.94 6.13
CA SER A 149 -21.67 -16.66 5.24
C SER A 149 -21.20 -18.04 4.77
N ARG A 150 -19.93 -18.38 5.03
CA ARG A 150 -19.32 -19.68 4.68
C ARG A 150 -19.31 -20.67 5.85
N LEU A 151 -19.69 -20.23 7.04
CA LEU A 151 -19.92 -21.03 8.23
C LEU A 151 -21.41 -21.40 8.33
#